data_AF-A0A2V2C8L2-F1
#
_entry.id   AF-A0A2V2C8L2-F1
#
_cell.length_a   1.000
_cell.length_b   1.000
_cell.length_c   1.000
_cell.angle_alpha   90.00
_cell.angle_beta   90.00
_cell.angle_gamma   90.00
#
_symmetry.space_group_name_H-M   'P 1'
#
loop_
_entity.id
_entity.type
_entity.pdbx_description
1 polymer ?
#
loop_
_entity_poly.entity_id
_entity_poly.type
_entity_poly.pdbx_seq_one_letter_code
_entity_poly.pdbx_strand_id
1 'polypeptide(L)'
;MYIIEKRISSDTAAAAAVEYAGLRREEVCCTLISRANGLYEIAFRTDWLKYDCYVDAQSAQVLGFSFEPIPDAERAEYHTGGAFRKTYGNIIAASK
;
A
#
# COMPACT_ATOMS: atom_id res chain seq x y z
N MET A 1 11.87 32.34 8.71
CA MET A 1 11.26 31.19 9.39
C MET A 1 10.70 30.28 8.31
N TYR A 2 11.48 29.31 7.84
CA TYR A 2 11.02 28.37 6.81
C TYR A 2 10.07 27.40 7.50
N ILE A 3 8.76 27.57 7.28
CA ILE A 3 7.81 26.50 7.50
C ILE A 3 8.16 25.39 6.51
N ILE A 4 9.02 24.46 6.92
CA ILE A 4 9.10 23.17 6.28
C ILE A 4 7.70 22.58 6.44
N GLU A 5 6.89 22.62 5.38
CA GLU A 5 5.62 21.93 5.37
C GLU A 5 5.94 20.50 5.77
N LYS A 6 5.51 20.09 6.97
CA LYS A 6 5.79 18.79 7.57
C LYS A 6 4.94 17.76 6.82
N ARG A 7 5.30 17.54 5.56
CA ARG A 7 4.72 16.55 4.68
C ARG A 7 5.41 15.26 5.00
N ILE A 8 4.61 14.24 5.25
CA ILE A 8 5.13 12.96 5.70
C ILE A 8 5.78 12.26 4.52
N SER A 9 6.95 11.66 4.74
CA SER A 9 7.63 10.90 3.69
C SER A 9 6.86 9.61 3.39
N SER A 10 6.91 9.13 2.15
CA SER A 10 6.30 7.86 1.75
C SER A 10 6.74 6.70 2.65
N ASP A 11 8.01 6.69 3.06
CA ASP A 11 8.56 5.71 4.00
C ASP A 11 7.86 5.73 5.38
N THR A 12 7.65 6.93 5.92
CA THR A 12 6.96 7.11 7.21
C THR A 12 5.49 6.71 7.11
N ALA A 13 4.83 7.00 5.98
CA ALA A 13 3.47 6.57 5.74
C ALA A 13 3.37 5.03 5.66
N ALA A 14 4.29 4.39 4.94
CA ALA A 14 4.37 2.93 4.86
C ALA A 14 4.66 2.27 6.22
N ALA A 15 5.57 2.85 7.02
CA ALA A 15 5.83 2.38 8.37
C ALA A 15 4.58 2.44 9.26
N ALA A 16 3.84 3.54 9.21
CA ALA A 16 2.59 3.70 9.95
C ALA A 16 1.53 2.67 9.50
N ALA A 17 1.42 2.40 8.21
CA ALA A 17 0.47 1.43 7.68
C ALA A 17 0.81 -0.02 8.08
N VAL A 18 2.09 -0.40 8.03
CA VAL A 18 2.56 -1.73 8.47
C VAL A 18 2.38 -1.91 9.97
N GLU A 19 2.69 -0.88 10.76
CA GLU A 19 2.48 -0.87 12.21
C GLU A 19 0.99 -0.96 12.57
N TYR A 20 0.13 -0.24 11.84
CA TYR A 20 -1.33 -0.28 12.00
C TYR A 20 -1.90 -1.66 11.68
N ALA A 21 -1.36 -2.33 10.66
CA ALA A 21 -1.74 -3.70 10.32
C ALA A 21 -1.23 -4.74 11.34
N GLY A 22 -0.35 -4.37 12.27
CA GLY A 22 0.27 -5.30 13.23
C GLY A 22 1.19 -6.32 12.57
N LEU A 23 1.68 -6.03 11.36
CA LEU A 23 2.54 -6.93 10.59
C LEU A 23 4.00 -6.53 10.76
N ARG A 24 4.90 -7.49 10.59
CA ARG A 24 6.33 -7.19 10.51
C ARG A 24 6.71 -6.81 9.08
N ARG A 25 7.68 -5.93 8.93
CA ARG A 25 8.25 -5.56 7.61
C ARG A 25 8.80 -6.77 6.84
N GLU A 26 9.18 -7.84 7.54
CA GLU A 26 9.64 -9.10 6.94
C GLU A 26 8.50 -9.95 6.33
N GLU A 27 7.28 -9.83 6.88
CA GLU A 27 6.09 -10.54 6.38
C GLU A 27 5.43 -9.77 5.23
N VAL A 28 5.63 -8.46 5.20
CA VAL A 28 5.12 -7.58 4.17
C VAL A 28 5.99 -7.65 2.93
N CYS A 29 5.38 -8.04 1.82
CA CYS A 29 5.98 -8.06 0.50
C CYS A 29 5.28 -7.07 -0.43
N CYS A 30 6.04 -6.61 -1.44
CA CYS A 30 5.51 -5.82 -2.55
C CYS A 30 4.76 -4.54 -2.13
N THR A 31 5.38 -3.72 -1.27
CA THR A 31 4.84 -2.42 -0.89
C THR A 31 4.87 -1.46 -2.08
N LEU A 32 3.70 -1.01 -2.52
CA LEU A 32 3.48 0.05 -3.47
C LEU A 32 2.99 1.28 -2.72
N ILE A 33 3.64 2.42 -2.97
CA ILE A 33 3.24 3.69 -2.38
C ILE A 33 2.94 4.64 -3.53
N SER A 34 1.67 5.00 -3.66
CA SER A 34 1.18 6.01 -4.58
C SER A 34 0.76 7.25 -3.80
N ARG A 35 0.88 8.42 -4.41
CA ARG A 35 0.38 9.65 -3.83
C ARG A 35 -0.61 10.29 -4.80
N ALA A 36 -1.88 10.33 -4.42
CA ALA A 36 -2.94 10.91 -5.22
C ALA A 36 -3.76 11.90 -4.37
N ASN A 37 -4.07 13.07 -4.92
CA ASN A 37 -4.98 14.05 -4.30
C ASN A 37 -4.65 14.45 -2.84
N GLY A 38 -3.36 14.44 -2.45
CA GLY A 38 -2.94 14.78 -1.08
C GLY A 38 -2.97 13.62 -0.09
N LEU A 39 -3.27 12.40 -0.55
CA LEU A 39 -3.27 11.17 0.24
C LEU A 39 -2.14 10.25 -0.22
N TYR A 40 -1.57 9.51 0.72
CA TYR A 40 -0.70 8.37 0.46
C TYR A 40 -1.53 7.11 0.42
N GLU A 41 -1.53 6.45 -0.73
CA GLU A 41 -2.11 5.13 -0.94
C GLU A 41 -0.97 4.12 -0.83
N ILE A 42 -1.05 3.26 0.18
CA ILE A 42 -0.04 2.26 0.49
C ILE A 42 -0.70 0.91 0.32
N ALA A 43 -0.39 0.23 -0.78
CA ALA A 43 -0.84 -1.11 -1.05
C ALA A 43 0.32 -2.07 -0.73
N PHE A 44 0.10 -3.03 0.14
CA PHE A 44 1.09 -4.06 0.46
C PHE A 44 0.39 -5.38 0.68
N ARG A 45 1.13 -6.48 0.68
CA ARG A 45 0.53 -7.80 0.86
C ARG A 45 1.42 -8.72 1.65
N THR A 46 0.80 -9.77 2.13
CA THR A 46 1.42 -10.94 2.77
C THR A 46 1.22 -12.13 1.85
N ASP A 47 1.63 -13.32 2.29
CA ASP A 47 1.41 -14.56 1.55
C ASP A 47 -0.10 -14.86 1.36
N TRP A 48 -0.95 -14.37 2.27
CA TRP A 48 -2.36 -14.73 2.34
C TRP A 48 -3.34 -13.58 2.09
N LEU A 49 -2.95 -12.34 2.42
CA LEU A 49 -3.82 -11.17 2.33
C LEU A 49 -3.13 -10.01 1.62
N LYS A 50 -3.91 -9.25 0.84
CA LYS A 50 -3.54 -7.91 0.39
C LYS A 50 -4.15 -6.86 1.33
N TYR A 51 -3.43 -5.77 1.50
CA TYR A 51 -3.76 -4.66 2.37
C TYR A 51 -3.67 -3.36 1.57
N ASP A 52 -4.70 -2.54 1.69
CA ASP A 52 -4.80 -1.24 1.06
C ASP A 52 -5.04 -0.20 2.15
N CYS A 53 -4.06 0.69 2.32
CA CYS A 53 -4.07 1.71 3.37
C CYS A 53 -4.04 3.10 2.75
N TYR A 54 -4.88 3.99 3.27
CA TYR A 54 -4.99 5.38 2.86
C TYR A 54 -4.54 6.26 4.02
N VAL A 55 -3.44 6.99 3.86
CA VAL A 55 -2.83 7.80 4.89
C VAL A 55 -2.80 9.26 4.47
N ASP A 56 -3.23 10.16 5.36
CA ASP A 56 -3.18 11.60 5.10
C ASP A 56 -1.73 12.12 5.07
N ALA A 57 -1.35 12.81 3.99
CA ALA A 57 0.02 13.30 3.77
C ALA A 57 0.42 14.47 4.69
N GLN A 58 -0.53 15.09 5.40
CA GLN A 58 -0.30 16.18 6.34
C GLN A 58 -0.24 15.68 7.80
N SER A 59 -1.10 14.72 8.16
CA SER A 59 -1.36 14.36 9.56
C SER A 59 -0.88 12.96 9.96
N ALA A 60 -0.41 12.13 9.02
CA ALA A 60 -0.06 10.71 9.25
C ALA A 60 -1.24 9.82 9.63
N GLN A 61 -2.46 10.33 9.54
CA GLN A 61 -3.62 9.60 10.00
C GLN A 61 -4.04 8.60 8.93
N VAL A 62 -4.19 7.34 9.33
CA VAL A 62 -4.80 6.31 8.48
C VAL A 62 -6.28 6.63 8.35
N LEU A 63 -6.69 7.11 7.18
CA LEU A 63 -8.07 7.44 6.84
C LEU A 63 -8.87 6.21 6.42
N GLY A 64 -8.19 5.23 5.82
CA GLY A 64 -8.82 4.01 5.34
C GLY A 64 -7.86 2.83 5.44
N PHE A 65 -8.38 1.70 5.90
CA PHE A 65 -7.66 0.44 5.99
C PHE A 65 -8.59 -0.66 5.49
N SER A 66 -8.20 -1.33 4.41
CA SER A 66 -8.91 -2.47 3.86
C SER A 66 -7.94 -3.63 3.69
N PHE A 67 -8.44 -4.83 3.87
CA PHE A 67 -7.68 -6.05 3.60
C PHE A 67 -8.59 -7.07 2.95
N GLU A 68 -8.04 -7.81 2.00
CA GLU A 68 -8.78 -8.87 1.32
C GLU A 68 -7.90 -10.11 1.20
N PRO A 69 -8.49 -11.32 1.32
CA PRO A 69 -7.76 -12.55 1.10
C PRO A 69 -7.33 -12.66 -0.37
N ILE A 70 -6.11 -13.14 -0.59
CA ILE A 70 -5.59 -13.44 -1.92
C ILE A 70 -6.28 -14.72 -2.41
N PRO A 71 -6.97 -14.70 -3.56
CA PRO A 71 -7.60 -15.89 -4.10
C PRO A 71 -6.52 -16.93 -4.47
N ASP A 72 -6.80 -18.22 -4.27
CA ASP A 72 -5.84 -19.31 -4.52
C ASP A 72 -5.21 -19.28 -5.93
N ALA A 73 -5.96 -18.80 -6.92
CA ALA A 73 -5.46 -18.59 -8.28
C ALA A 73 -4.28 -17.62 -8.34
N GLU A 74 -4.34 -16.49 -7.62
CA GLU A 74 -3.26 -15.50 -7.56
C GLU A 74 -2.11 -15.97 -6.65
N ARG A 75 -2.42 -16.75 -5.59
CA ARG A 75 -1.43 -17.36 -4.69
C ARG A 75 -0.53 -18.39 -5.40
N ALA A 76 -1.10 -19.17 -6.32
CA ALA A 76 -0.38 -20.19 -7.10
C ALA A 76 0.60 -19.58 -8.12
N GLU A 77 0.27 -18.41 -8.69
CA GLU A 77 1.14 -17.71 -9.64
C GLU A 77 2.42 -17.17 -8.98
N TYR A 78 2.35 -16.72 -7.71
CA TYR A 78 3.52 -16.15 -7.03
C TYR A 78 4.61 -17.19 -6.72
N HIS A 79 4.22 -18.40 -6.32
CA HIS A 79 5.15 -19.49 -6.03
C HIS A 79 5.87 -20.02 -7.29
N THR A 80 5.34 -19.73 -8.48
CA THR A 80 5.91 -20.19 -9.77
C THR A 80 6.69 -19.07 -10.51
N GLY A 81 6.93 -17.92 -9.87
CA GLY A 81 7.64 -16.80 -10.50
C GLY A 81 6.78 -15.92 -11.42
N GLY A 82 5.46 -15.91 -11.20
CA GLY A 82 4.49 -15.08 -11.92
C GLY A 82 4.65 -13.60 -11.58
N ALA A 83 4.86 -12.78 -12.62
CA ALA A 83 5.09 -11.36 -12.52
C ALA A 83 3.93 -10.61 -11.81
N PHE A 84 4.25 -9.84 -10.77
CA PHE A 84 3.44 -8.89 -9.99
C PHE A 84 2.63 -7.84 -10.80
N ARG A 85 2.64 -7.91 -12.13
CA ARG A 85 2.35 -6.79 -13.03
C ARG A 85 0.87 -6.57 -13.37
N LYS A 86 -0.08 -7.34 -12.81
CA LYS A 86 -1.46 -7.33 -13.35
C LYS A 86 -2.57 -6.78 -12.46
N THR A 87 -2.43 -6.74 -11.14
CA THR A 87 -3.62 -6.43 -10.29
C THR A 87 -3.71 -4.97 -9.84
N TYR A 88 -2.60 -4.22 -9.76
CA TYR A 88 -2.61 -2.80 -9.40
C TYR A 88 -2.47 -1.84 -10.60
N GLY A 89 -2.36 -2.38 -11.82
CA GLY A 89 -2.20 -1.61 -13.05
C GLY A 89 -3.51 -1.15 -13.72
N ASN A 90 -4.67 -1.60 -13.23
CA ASN A 90 -5.97 -1.25 -13.83
C ASN A 90 -6.63 0.02 -13.26
N ILE A 91 -6.02 0.67 -12.25
CA ILE A 91 -6.60 1.88 -11.64
C ILE A 91 -6.25 3.16 -12.44
N ILE A 92 -5.39 3.08 -13.47
CA ILE A 92 -5.00 4.21 -14.33
C ILE A 92 -5.58 4.14 -15.76
N ALA A 93 -6.59 3.30 -15.99
CA ALA A 93 -7.27 3.17 -17.29
C ALA A 93 -8.78 3.41 -17.22
N ALA A 94 -9.21 4.42 -16.46
CA ALA A 94 -10.58 4.93 -16.54
C ALA A 94 -10.61 6.44 -16.21
N SER A 95 -9.88 7.22 -16.99
CA SER A 95 -10.14 8.67 -17.12
C SER A 95 -9.75 9.07 -18.53
N LYS A 96 -10.71 8.92 -19.45
CA LYS A 96 -10.66 9.50 -20.78
C LYS A 96 -12.02 10.10 -21.09
#